data_AF-A0A4P8ECH6-F1
#
_entry.id   AF-A0A4P8ECH6-F1
#
_cell.length_a   1.000
_cell.length_b   1.000
_cell.length_c   1.000
_cell.angle_alpha   90.00
_cell.angle_beta   90.00
_cell.angle_gamma   90.00
#
_symmetry.space_group_name_H-M   'P 1'
#
loop_
_entity.id
_entity.type
_entity.pdbx_description
1 polymer ?
#
loop_
_entity_poly.entity_id
_entity_poly.type
_entity_poly.pdbx_seq_one_letter_code
_entity_poly.pdbx_strand_id
1 'polypeptide(L)'
;MNLDIRPGEFVTLLGSSGSGKATLLKFLAGFQSIDSGEVLIVGKAIGHAPTHKWGFGMVFQAYAIFPNMVVNQNIRFSNWVSGL
;
A
#
# COMPACT_ATOMS: atom_id res chain seq x y z
N MET A 1 -4.41 -15.39 7.88
CA MET A 1 -5.69 -14.70 7.61
C MET A 1 -5.98 -14.85 6.13
N ASN A 2 -7.23 -14.95 5.72
CA ASN A 2 -7.60 -15.04 4.30
C ASN A 2 -8.56 -13.89 3.98
N LEU A 3 -8.24 -13.11 2.95
CA LEU A 3 -9.06 -12.02 2.44
C LEU A 3 -9.03 -12.10 0.91
N ASP A 4 -10.20 -11.96 0.29
CA ASP A 4 -10.35 -11.86 -1.15
C ASP A 4 -11.14 -10.58 -1.44
N ILE A 5 -10.57 -9.71 -2.29
CA ILE A 5 -11.12 -8.39 -2.60
C ILE A 5 -11.32 -8.33 -4.11
N ARG A 6 -12.56 -8.07 -4.54
CA ARG A 6 -12.90 -8.04 -5.96
C ARG A 6 -12.51 -6.70 -6.59
N PRO A 7 -12.25 -6.67 -7.91
CA PRO A 7 -12.02 -5.42 -8.62
C PRO A 7 -13.15 -4.41 -8.39
N GLY A 8 -12.79 -3.18 -8.00
CA GLY A 8 -13.74 -2.08 -7.74
C GLY A 8 -14.42 -2.12 -6.37
N GLU A 9 -14.10 -3.11 -5.53
CA GLU A 9 -14.68 -3.22 -4.20
C GLU A 9 -14.08 -2.19 -3.23
N PHE A 10 -14.95 -1.52 -2.47
CA PHE A 10 -14.54 -0.61 -1.40
C PHE A 10 -14.57 -1.34 -0.05
N VAL A 11 -13.38 -1.61 0.50
CA VAL A 11 -13.24 -2.41 1.73
C VAL A 11 -12.73 -1.54 2.88
N THR A 12 -13.29 -1.75 4.07
CA THR A 12 -12.80 -1.15 5.31
C THR A 12 -12.31 -2.22 6.28
N LEU A 13 -11.13 -2.02 6.86
CA LEU A 13 -10.58 -2.87 7.92
C LEU A 13 -10.91 -2.27 9.29
N LEU A 14 -11.78 -2.95 10.06
CA LEU A 14 -12.19 -2.53 11.40
C LEU A 14 -11.52 -3.39 12.49
N GLY A 15 -11.25 -2.77 13.64
CA GLY A 15 -10.69 -3.47 14.80
C GLY A 15 -10.17 -2.48 15.86
N SER A 16 -10.01 -2.95 17.10
CA SER A 16 -9.47 -2.15 18.22
C SER A 16 -8.04 -1.63 17.95
N SER A 17 -7.54 -0.69 18.75
CA SER A 17 -6.12 -0.32 18.70
C SER A 17 -5.25 -1.56 18.93
N GLY A 18 -4.19 -1.74 18.13
CA GLY A 18 -3.32 -2.92 18.21
C GLY A 18 -3.80 -4.18 17.48
N SER A 19 -4.99 -4.19 16.88
CA SER A 19 -5.52 -5.35 16.10
C SER A 19 -4.75 -5.70 14.81
N GLY A 20 -3.65 -5.00 14.50
CA GLY A 20 -2.79 -5.33 13.36
C GLY A 20 -3.20 -4.70 12.02
N LYS A 21 -4.20 -3.81 11.96
CA LYS A 21 -4.61 -3.12 10.71
C LYS A 21 -3.44 -2.41 10.01
N ALA A 22 -2.69 -1.61 10.77
CA ALA A 22 -1.53 -0.89 10.24
C ALA A 22 -0.42 -1.86 9.82
N THR A 23 -0.24 -2.97 10.54
CA THR A 23 0.70 -4.03 10.18
C THR A 23 0.31 -4.70 8.86
N LEU A 24 -0.97 -5.03 8.67
CA LEU A 24 -1.50 -5.57 7.42
C LEU A 24 -1.26 -4.62 6.24
N LEU A 25 -1.55 -3.33 6.40
CA LEU A 25 -1.26 -2.34 5.37
C LEU A 25 0.24 -2.23 5.07
N LYS A 26 1.12 -2.31 6.07
CA LYS A 26 2.58 -2.31 5.85
C LYS A 26 3.06 -3.55 5.09
N PHE A 27 2.50 -4.74 5.34
CA PHE A 27 2.77 -5.94 4.54
C PHE A 27 2.29 -5.76 3.10
N LEU A 28 1.05 -5.30 2.92
CA LEU A 28 0.48 -5.06 1.59
C LEU A 28 1.28 -4.02 0.81
N ALA A 29 1.89 -3.04 1.49
CA ALA A 29 2.78 -2.05 0.90
C ALA A 29 4.26 -2.46 0.85
N GLY A 30 4.58 -3.70 1.24
CA GLY A 30 5.91 -4.30 1.18
C GLY A 30 6.98 -3.61 2.04
N PHE A 31 6.55 -2.91 3.10
CA PHE A 31 7.47 -2.36 4.12
C PHE A 31 7.86 -3.39 5.17
N GLN A 32 7.21 -4.56 5.17
CA GLN A 32 7.49 -5.64 6.11
C GLN A 32 7.35 -6.99 5.38
N SER A 33 8.18 -7.96 5.75
CA SER A 33 8.13 -9.32 5.22
C SER A 33 7.08 -10.16 5.93
N ILE A 34 6.32 -10.98 5.20
CA ILE A 34 5.41 -11.96 5.79
C ILE A 34 6.19 -13.20 6.24
N ASP A 35 5.80 -13.79 7.38
CA ASP A 35 6.43 -15.02 7.87
C ASP A 35 5.97 -16.27 7.09
N SER A 36 4.73 -16.25 6.60
CA SER A 36 4.13 -17.34 5.83
C SER A 36 2.92 -16.87 5.00
N GLY A 37 2.53 -17.67 4.01
CA GLY A 37 1.43 -17.38 3.08
C GLY A 37 1.87 -16.60 1.84
N GLU A 38 0.90 -16.07 1.10
CA GLU A 38 1.15 -15.30 -0.12
C GLU A 38 0.16 -14.13 -0.26
N VAL A 39 0.56 -13.13 -1.02
CA VAL A 39 -0.30 -12.01 -1.43
C VAL A 39 -0.38 -12.00 -2.95
N LEU A 40 -1.59 -11.96 -3.46
CA LEU A 40 -1.88 -11.97 -4.89
C LEU A 40 -2.46 -10.61 -5.31
N ILE A 41 -1.91 -10.01 -6.36
CA ILE A 41 -2.49 -8.84 -7.03
C ILE A 41 -2.85 -9.25 -8.46
N VAL A 42 -4.15 -9.14 -8.79
CA VAL A 42 -4.68 -9.58 -10.11
C VAL A 42 -4.24 -11.02 -10.43
N GLY A 43 -4.34 -11.90 -9.43
CA GLY A 43 -3.98 -13.32 -9.54
C GLY A 43 -2.48 -13.63 -9.61
N LYS A 44 -1.59 -12.63 -9.48
CA LYS A 44 -0.13 -12.81 -9.50
C LYS A 44 0.46 -12.63 -8.11
N ALA A 45 1.27 -13.59 -7.68
CA ALA A 45 2.04 -13.47 -6.45
C ALA A 45 3.05 -12.33 -6.55
N ILE A 46 2.99 -11.39 -5.60
CA ILE A 46 3.88 -10.23 -5.58
C ILE A 46 5.26 -10.55 -4.99
N GLY A 47 5.37 -11.64 -4.23
CA GLY A 47 6.64 -12.18 -3.72
C GLY A 47 7.57 -11.11 -3.16
N HIS A 48 8.82 -11.11 -3.62
CA HIS A 48 9.86 -10.12 -3.27
C HIS A 48 9.97 -8.98 -4.29
N ALA A 49 8.99 -8.80 -5.18
CA ALA A 49 9.06 -7.71 -6.15
C ALA A 49 9.04 -6.35 -5.42
N PRO A 50 9.81 -5.35 -5.88
CA PRO A 50 9.82 -4.06 -5.23
C PRO A 50 8.45 -3.37 -5.36
N THR A 51 8.05 -2.70 -4.28
CA THR A 51 6.69 -2.20 -4.02
C THR A 51 6.15 -1.26 -5.09
N HIS A 52 7.02 -0.46 -5.71
CA HIS A 52 6.64 0.43 -6.83
C HIS A 52 6.12 -0.32 -8.06
N LYS A 53 6.36 -1.63 -8.19
CA LYS A 53 5.86 -2.45 -9.31
C LYS A 53 4.47 -3.04 -9.05
N TRP A 54 3.91 -2.83 -7.86
CA TRP A 54 2.66 -3.49 -7.44
C TRP A 54 1.40 -2.73 -7.91
N GLY A 55 1.56 -1.51 -8.42
CA GLY A 55 0.48 -0.79 -9.12
C GLY A 55 -0.60 -0.20 -8.24
N PHE A 56 -0.35 0.02 -6.94
CA PHE A 56 -1.26 0.74 -6.05
C PHE A 56 -0.53 1.83 -5.25
N GLY A 57 -1.27 2.87 -4.85
CA GLY A 57 -0.80 3.92 -3.95
C GLY A 57 -1.23 3.65 -2.51
N MET A 58 -0.43 4.08 -1.55
CA MET A 58 -0.75 4.03 -0.13
C MET A 58 -0.68 5.43 0.49
N VAL A 59 -1.65 5.72 1.37
CA VAL A 59 -1.65 6.91 2.22
C VAL A 59 -1.54 6.44 3.67
N PHE A 60 -0.55 6.95 4.40
CA PHE A 60 -0.31 6.60 5.79
C PHE A 60 -1.11 7.47 6.77
N GLN A 61 -1.33 6.95 7.97
CA GLN A 61 -1.95 7.73 9.07
C GLN A 61 -1.11 8.94 9.50
N ALA A 62 0.23 8.81 9.46
CA ALA A 62 1.11 9.96 9.58
C ALA A 62 1.30 10.57 8.19
N TYR A 63 1.08 11.87 8.07
CA TYR A 63 1.23 12.60 6.80
C TYR A 63 2.65 12.44 6.25
N ALA A 64 2.80 11.60 5.22
CA ALA A 64 4.05 11.41 4.49
C ALA A 64 4.20 12.49 3.40
N ILE A 65 4.16 13.76 3.82
CA ILE A 65 4.29 14.93 2.95
C ILE A 65 5.78 15.24 2.77
N PHE A 66 6.18 15.67 1.56
CA PHE A 66 7.51 16.23 1.32
C PHE A 66 7.53 17.69 1.80
N PRO A 67 8.20 17.99 2.94
CA PRO A 67 8.07 19.29 3.60
C PRO A 67 8.70 20.44 2.80
N ASN A 68 9.64 20.12 1.91
CA ASN A 68 10.34 21.08 1.06
C ASN A 68 9.65 21.29 -0.30
N MET A 69 8.42 20.78 -0.47
CA MET A 69 7.65 20.90 -1.71
C MET A 69 6.35 21.66 -1.44
N VAL A 70 5.94 22.52 -2.38
CA VAL A 70 4.61 23.14 -2.32
C VAL A 70 3.51 22.11 -2.58
N VAL A 71 2.25 22.44 -2.24
CA VAL A 71 1.10 21.52 -2.38
C VAL A 71 1.00 20.90 -3.78
N ASN A 72 1.09 21.71 -4.83
CA ASN A 72 1.01 21.23 -6.21
C ASN A 72 2.16 20.25 -6.57
N GLN A 73 3.35 20.44 -5.99
CA GLN A 73 4.48 19.53 -6.19
C GLN A 73 4.26 18.21 -5.47
N ASN A 74 3.75 18.23 -4.23
CA ASN A 74 3.39 17.01 -3.50
C ASN A 74 2.33 16.17 -4.27
N ILE A 75 1.30 16.82 -4.81
CA ILE A 75 0.24 16.14 -5.59
C ILE A 75 0.79 15.53 -6.88
N ARG A 76 1.71 16.22 -7.57
CA ARG A 76 2.28 15.78 -8.86
C ARG A 76 3.46 14.81 -8.72
N PHE A 77 4.01 14.66 -7.52
CA PHE A 77 5.22 13.88 -7.29
C PHE A 77 5.13 12.46 -7.84
N SER A 78 3.99 11.78 -7.64
CA SER A 78 3.81 10.41 -8.14
C SER A 78 3.86 10.31 -9.67
N ASN A 79 3.39 11.34 -10.39
CA ASN A 79 3.45 11.35 -11.85
C ASN A 79 4.90 11.47 -12.33
N TRP A 80 5.65 12.40 -11.73
CA TRP A 80 7.08 12.58 -12.04
C TRP A 80 7.91 11.32 -11.79
N VAL A 81 7.67 10.62 -10.68
CA VAL A 81 8.38 9.36 -10.35
C VAL A 81 7.98 8.22 -11.28
N SER A 82 6.73 8.20 -11.76
CA SER A 82 6.23 7.17 -12.67
C SER A 82 6.61 7.40 -14.14
N GLY A 83 7.24 8.54 -14.45
CA GLY A 83 7.54 8.95 -15.82
C GLY A 83 6.30 9.34 -16.65
N LEU A 84 5.21 9.75 -15.97
CA LEU A 84 3.95 10.24 -16.55
C LEU A 84 3.79 11.75 -16.40
#